data_AF-A0A6B8M9H0-F1
#
_entry.id   AF-A0A6B8M9H0-F1
#
_cell.length_a   1.000
_cell.length_b   1.000
_cell.length_c   1.000
_cell.angle_alpha   90.00
_cell.angle_beta   90.00
_cell.angle_gamma   90.00
#
_symmetry.space_group_name_H-M   'P 1'
#
loop_
_entity.id
_entity.type
_entity.pdbx_description
1 polymer ?
#
loop_
_entity_poly.entity_id
_entity_poly.type
_entity_poly.pdbx_seq_one_letter_code
_entity_poly.pdbx_strand_id
1 'polypeptide(L)'
;MLLPAMAAGLISAGLTLGVFLALHVTVPADLEQLSATDAAMRHYAEAGYFPLQAAAEADGRHALSAGAAFQTFGGLFIMFMSAAYGGWRGVTNPRARGWTNAFWMTSVTAICLLLWAFHGLTLQKLDYLIGADGLGARALPAVVLLKRGLYAAGLASFLCLFAHDMGYRLREALVDFGVIGEDEERTSREKPRPFKSKGWSRRITDDLDPPGAEEGGFGHRGAAPPWGAPSSEEARARATLGVGSNASRREIERAYRSQMKRAHPDHGGSVERAAALNAARDMLLGK
;
A
#
# COMPACT_ATOMS: atom_id res chain seq x y z
N MET A 1 -4.61 -7.15 5.94
CA MET A 1 -5.08 -7.19 4.54
C MET A 1 -4.98 -8.56 3.90
N LEU A 2 -4.16 -9.47 4.43
CA LEU A 2 -4.15 -10.87 3.98
C LEU A 2 -5.54 -11.53 4.07
N LEU A 3 -6.25 -11.37 5.20
CA LEU A 3 -7.57 -11.97 5.37
C LEU A 3 -8.61 -11.51 4.33
N PRO A 4 -8.83 -10.20 4.07
CA PRO A 4 -9.70 -9.78 2.98
C PRO A 4 -9.28 -10.26 1.59
N ALA A 5 -7.97 -10.32 1.32
CA ALA A 5 -7.47 -10.84 0.05
C ALA A 5 -7.77 -12.34 -0.12
N MET A 6 -7.55 -13.14 0.94
CA MET A 6 -7.94 -14.55 0.95
C MET A 6 -9.45 -14.72 0.77
N ALA A 7 -10.26 -13.87 1.43
CA ALA A 7 -11.71 -13.89 1.26
C ALA A 7 -12.12 -13.58 -0.19
N ALA A 8 -11.51 -12.59 -0.84
CA ALA A 8 -11.74 -12.30 -2.25
C ALA A 8 -11.43 -13.52 -3.16
N GLY A 9 -10.30 -14.19 -2.91
CA GLY A 9 -9.95 -15.41 -3.61
C GLY A 9 -10.96 -16.55 -3.38
N LEU A 10 -11.36 -16.77 -2.13
CA LEU A 10 -12.35 -17.80 -1.77
C LEU A 10 -13.73 -17.53 -2.39
N ILE A 11 -14.18 -16.27 -2.42
CA ILE A 11 -15.45 -15.89 -3.06
C ILE A 11 -15.39 -16.17 -4.57
N SER A 12 -14.28 -15.83 -5.23
CA SER A 12 -14.08 -16.12 -6.65
C SER A 12 -13.98 -17.63 -6.95
N ALA A 13 -13.30 -18.40 -6.10
CA ALA A 13 -13.25 -19.84 -6.21
C ALA A 13 -14.64 -20.48 -5.97
N GLY A 14 -15.39 -19.96 -4.99
CA GLY A 14 -16.76 -20.38 -4.69
C GLY A 14 -17.72 -20.13 -5.85
N LEU A 15 -17.62 -18.98 -6.53
CA LEU A 15 -18.37 -18.70 -7.75
C LEU A 15 -18.12 -19.77 -8.82
N THR A 16 -16.85 -20.11 -9.06
CA THR A 16 -16.45 -21.12 -10.04
C THR A 16 -16.98 -22.51 -9.66
N LEU A 17 -16.81 -22.90 -8.40
CA LEU A 17 -17.30 -24.17 -7.90
C LEU A 17 -18.83 -24.26 -8.01
N GLY A 18 -19.53 -23.17 -7.70
CA GLY A 18 -20.99 -23.08 -7.84
C GLY A 18 -21.46 -23.29 -9.28
N VAL A 19 -20.81 -22.63 -10.25
CA VAL A 19 -21.12 -22.82 -11.68
C VAL A 19 -20.84 -24.27 -12.11
N PHE A 20 -19.68 -24.81 -11.76
CA PHE A 20 -19.32 -26.18 -12.09
C PHE A 20 -20.31 -27.20 -11.51
N LEU A 21 -20.66 -27.08 -10.22
CA LEU A 21 -21.61 -27.97 -9.57
C LEU A 21 -23.02 -27.84 -10.16
N ALA A 22 -23.46 -26.62 -10.47
CA ALA A 22 -24.76 -26.40 -11.12
C ALA A 22 -24.83 -27.11 -12.48
N LEU A 23 -23.78 -27.02 -13.30
CA LEU A 23 -23.71 -27.74 -14.58
C LEU A 23 -23.61 -29.25 -14.39
N HIS A 24 -22.79 -29.71 -13.44
CA HIS A 24 -22.60 -31.12 -13.17
C HIS A 24 -23.89 -31.82 -12.71
N VAL A 25 -24.73 -31.12 -11.92
CA VAL A 25 -25.99 -31.65 -11.41
C VAL A 25 -27.12 -31.53 -12.43
N THR A 26 -27.20 -30.43 -13.19
CA THR A 26 -28.36 -30.19 -14.07
C THR A 26 -28.15 -30.70 -15.49
N VAL A 27 -26.94 -30.61 -16.04
CA VAL A 27 -26.61 -30.92 -17.43
C VAL A 27 -25.21 -31.55 -17.55
N PRO A 28 -24.95 -32.73 -16.96
CA PRO A 28 -23.60 -33.32 -16.98
C PRO A 28 -23.06 -33.57 -18.39
N ALA A 29 -23.93 -33.83 -19.38
CA ALA A 29 -23.56 -33.99 -20.79
C ALA A 29 -22.91 -32.73 -21.38
N ASP A 30 -23.29 -31.53 -20.90
CA ASP A 30 -22.70 -30.27 -21.36
C ASP A 30 -21.22 -30.15 -20.94
N LEU A 31 -20.78 -30.90 -19.92
CA LEU A 31 -19.39 -30.95 -19.45
C LEU A 31 -18.52 -31.98 -20.16
N GLU A 32 -19.06 -32.74 -21.11
CA GLU A 32 -18.29 -33.66 -21.94
C GLU A 32 -17.34 -32.91 -22.88
N GLN A 33 -16.51 -33.63 -23.62
CA GLN A 33 -15.57 -33.01 -24.54
C GLN A 33 -16.30 -32.19 -25.62
N LEU A 34 -15.85 -30.96 -25.86
CA LEU A 34 -16.35 -30.11 -26.96
C LEU A 34 -15.80 -30.59 -28.31
N SER A 35 -16.54 -30.30 -29.38
CA SER A 35 -16.11 -30.55 -30.76
C SER A 35 -15.03 -29.55 -31.22
N ALA A 36 -14.99 -28.37 -30.58
CA ALA A 36 -14.06 -27.30 -30.92
C ALA A 36 -12.60 -27.72 -30.74
N THR A 37 -11.80 -27.51 -31.80
CA THR A 37 -10.35 -27.71 -31.77
C THR A 37 -9.64 -26.54 -31.09
N ASP A 38 -8.38 -26.73 -30.71
CA ASP A 38 -7.54 -25.64 -30.19
C ASP A 38 -7.47 -24.44 -31.17
N ALA A 39 -7.36 -24.71 -32.47
CA ALA A 39 -7.39 -23.69 -33.51
C ALA A 39 -8.71 -22.90 -33.53
N ALA A 40 -9.85 -23.58 -33.32
CA ALA A 40 -11.15 -22.92 -33.21
C ALA A 40 -11.24 -22.04 -31.94
N MET A 41 -10.76 -22.55 -30.80
CA MET A 41 -10.72 -21.80 -29.53
C MET A 41 -9.88 -20.53 -29.67
N ARG A 42 -8.72 -20.63 -30.33
CA ARG A 42 -7.86 -19.49 -30.64
C ARG A 42 -8.54 -18.50 -31.57
N HIS A 43 -9.21 -18.99 -32.62
CA HIS A 43 -9.93 -18.14 -33.56
C HIS A 43 -11.04 -17.34 -32.87
N TYR A 44 -11.81 -17.96 -31.97
CA TYR A 44 -12.81 -17.24 -31.18
C TYR A 44 -12.20 -16.10 -30.37
N ALA A 45 -11.05 -16.33 -29.71
CA ALA A 45 -10.36 -15.28 -28.96
C ALA A 45 -9.85 -14.14 -29.84
N GLU A 46 -9.30 -14.45 -31.01
CA GLU A 46 -8.83 -13.46 -31.99
C GLU A 46 -9.98 -12.64 -32.57
N ALA A 47 -11.16 -13.25 -32.72
CA ALA A 47 -12.39 -12.59 -33.15
C ALA A 47 -13.12 -11.82 -32.02
N GLY A 48 -12.59 -11.83 -30.79
CA GLY A 48 -13.15 -11.07 -29.67
C GLY A 48 -14.26 -11.79 -28.88
N TYR A 49 -14.45 -13.10 -29.10
CA TYR A 49 -15.34 -13.94 -28.32
C TYR A 49 -14.61 -14.65 -27.18
N PHE A 50 -15.30 -14.89 -26.06
CA PHE A 50 -14.77 -15.76 -25.00
C PHE A 50 -14.78 -17.22 -25.48
N PRO A 51 -13.62 -17.91 -25.58
CA PRO A 51 -13.52 -19.19 -26.26
C PRO A 51 -14.47 -20.27 -25.74
N LEU A 52 -14.56 -20.46 -24.42
CA LEU A 52 -15.42 -21.49 -23.85
C LEU A 52 -16.90 -21.22 -24.12
N GLN A 53 -17.31 -19.96 -24.02
CA GLN A 53 -18.68 -19.55 -24.30
C GLN A 53 -19.03 -19.76 -25.78
N ALA A 54 -18.17 -19.31 -26.69
CA ALA A 54 -18.38 -19.45 -28.13
C ALA A 54 -18.38 -20.91 -28.60
N ALA A 55 -17.47 -21.72 -28.08
CA ALA A 55 -17.40 -23.14 -28.40
C ALA A 55 -18.62 -23.92 -27.86
N ALA A 56 -19.07 -23.60 -26.64
CA ALA A 56 -20.28 -24.19 -26.09
C ALA A 56 -21.52 -23.83 -26.92
N GLU A 57 -21.63 -22.57 -27.37
CA GLU A 57 -22.73 -22.13 -28.23
C GLU A 57 -22.72 -22.85 -29.59
N ALA A 58 -21.54 -23.01 -30.19
CA ALA A 58 -21.38 -23.73 -31.47
C ALA A 58 -21.78 -25.22 -31.36
N ASP A 59 -21.58 -25.82 -30.19
CA ASP A 59 -21.97 -27.21 -29.88
C ASP A 59 -23.42 -27.35 -29.40
N GLY A 60 -24.20 -26.26 -29.34
CA GLY A 60 -25.59 -26.27 -28.85
C GLY A 60 -25.72 -26.45 -27.33
N ARG A 61 -24.63 -26.26 -26.57
CA ARG A 61 -24.56 -26.41 -25.11
C ARG A 61 -24.84 -25.09 -24.40
N HIS A 62 -26.10 -24.65 -24.49
CA HIS A 62 -26.51 -23.33 -24.00
C HIS A 62 -26.32 -23.14 -22.49
N ALA A 63 -26.46 -24.21 -21.70
CA ALA A 63 -26.25 -24.12 -20.25
C ALA A 63 -24.77 -23.93 -19.91
N LEU A 64 -23.86 -24.65 -20.57
CA LEU A 64 -22.42 -24.38 -20.46
C LEU A 64 -22.05 -22.97 -20.93
N SER A 65 -22.59 -22.52 -22.07
CA SER A 65 -22.37 -21.16 -22.61
C SER A 65 -22.76 -20.09 -21.57
N ALA A 66 -23.96 -20.20 -21.00
CA ALA A 66 -24.45 -19.30 -19.95
C ALA A 66 -23.61 -19.38 -18.67
N GLY A 67 -23.23 -20.59 -18.22
CA GLY A 67 -22.38 -20.80 -17.06
C GLY A 67 -20.99 -20.18 -17.24
N ALA A 68 -20.39 -20.36 -18.41
CA ALA A 68 -19.10 -19.77 -18.77
C ALA A 68 -19.15 -18.24 -18.78
N ALA A 69 -20.22 -17.66 -19.33
CA ALA A 69 -20.45 -16.21 -19.33
C ALA A 69 -20.62 -15.67 -17.90
N PHE A 70 -21.48 -16.31 -17.10
CA PHE A 70 -21.69 -15.93 -15.71
C PHE A 70 -20.39 -15.98 -14.89
N GLN A 71 -19.57 -17.01 -15.10
CA GLN A 71 -18.25 -17.09 -14.47
C GLN A 71 -17.33 -15.94 -14.90
N THR A 72 -17.27 -15.60 -16.20
CA THR A 72 -16.45 -14.48 -16.71
C THR A 72 -16.85 -13.16 -16.07
N PHE A 73 -18.12 -12.79 -16.19
CA PHE A 73 -18.59 -11.47 -15.76
C PHE A 73 -18.68 -11.38 -14.23
N GLY A 74 -19.08 -12.47 -13.56
CA GLY A 74 -19.03 -12.57 -12.11
C GLY A 74 -17.60 -12.46 -11.58
N GLY A 75 -16.63 -13.11 -12.23
CA GLY A 75 -15.21 -13.00 -11.89
C GLY A 75 -14.67 -11.57 -12.07
N LEU A 76 -14.97 -10.93 -13.20
CA LEU A 76 -14.62 -9.52 -13.46
C LEU A 76 -15.22 -8.59 -12.39
N PHE A 77 -16.49 -8.81 -12.03
CA PHE A 77 -17.16 -8.05 -10.98
C PHE A 77 -16.48 -8.23 -9.61
N ILE A 78 -16.17 -9.47 -9.22
CA ILE A 78 -15.47 -9.76 -7.96
C ILE A 78 -14.09 -9.09 -7.95
N MET A 79 -13.34 -9.13 -9.05
CA MET A 79 -12.03 -8.47 -9.16
C MET A 79 -12.15 -6.96 -9.00
N PHE A 80 -13.11 -6.33 -9.67
CA PHE A 80 -13.39 -4.90 -9.52
C PHE A 80 -13.75 -4.54 -8.08
N MET A 81 -14.69 -5.29 -7.47
CA MET A 81 -15.10 -5.05 -6.09
C MET A 81 -13.97 -5.28 -5.08
N SER A 82 -13.10 -6.25 -5.33
CA SER A 82 -11.92 -6.53 -4.52
C SER A 82 -10.92 -5.37 -4.57
N ALA A 83 -10.69 -4.82 -5.76
CA ALA A 83 -9.84 -3.64 -5.93
C ALA A 83 -10.46 -2.40 -5.26
N ALA A 84 -11.76 -2.15 -5.46
CA ALA A 84 -12.48 -1.03 -4.85
C ALA A 84 -12.44 -1.10 -3.32
N TYR A 85 -12.74 -2.27 -2.75
CA TYR A 85 -12.67 -2.52 -1.31
C TYR A 85 -11.24 -2.34 -0.79
N GLY A 86 -10.25 -2.93 -1.46
CA GLY A 86 -8.84 -2.82 -1.10
C GLY A 86 -8.38 -1.37 -1.07
N GLY A 87 -8.62 -0.63 -2.16
CA GLY A 87 -8.28 0.78 -2.30
C GLY A 87 -8.92 1.66 -1.24
N TRP A 88 -10.23 1.52 -1.03
CA TRP A 88 -10.93 2.24 0.03
C TRP A 88 -10.32 1.97 1.41
N ARG A 89 -10.10 0.69 1.76
CA ARG A 89 -9.47 0.31 3.01
C ARG A 89 -8.05 0.88 3.15
N GLY A 90 -7.30 0.95 2.06
CA GLY A 90 -5.97 1.53 2.00
C GLY A 90 -5.98 3.03 2.33
N VAL A 91 -6.85 3.79 1.65
CA VAL A 91 -6.99 5.25 1.85
C VAL A 91 -7.46 5.58 3.27
N THR A 92 -8.30 4.74 3.86
CA THR A 92 -8.82 4.95 5.22
C THR A 92 -7.91 4.41 6.32
N ASN A 93 -6.76 3.81 6.01
CA ASN A 93 -5.92 3.15 7.02
C ASN A 93 -5.00 4.17 7.72
N PRO A 94 -5.16 4.41 9.04
CA PRO A 94 -4.36 5.41 9.76
C PRO A 94 -2.99 4.87 10.21
N ARG A 95 -2.77 3.54 10.16
CA ARG A 95 -1.58 2.89 10.71
C ARG A 95 -0.37 3.07 9.80
N ALA A 96 0.85 2.90 10.33
CA ALA A 96 2.07 2.91 9.52
C ALA A 96 2.09 1.75 8.48
N ARG A 97 2.76 1.98 7.35
CA ARG A 97 2.83 1.00 6.26
C ARG A 97 3.52 -0.27 6.72
N GLY A 98 2.78 -1.37 6.73
CA GLY A 98 3.32 -2.69 7.06
C GLY A 98 4.08 -3.37 5.91
N TRP A 99 4.01 -2.82 4.69
CA TRP A 99 4.59 -3.40 3.49
C TRP A 99 5.89 -2.69 3.10
N THR A 100 6.86 -3.49 2.65
CA THR A 100 8.12 -2.97 2.09
C THR A 100 7.86 -2.33 0.72
N ASN A 101 8.76 -1.44 0.29
CA ASN A 101 8.72 -0.91 -1.08
C ASN A 101 8.92 -2.00 -2.15
N ALA A 102 9.47 -3.17 -1.76
CA ALA A 102 9.71 -4.26 -2.68
C ALA A 102 8.43 -4.76 -3.35
N PHE A 103 7.34 -4.99 -2.58
CA PHE A 103 6.06 -5.46 -3.13
C PHE A 103 5.51 -4.53 -4.21
N TRP A 104 5.54 -3.21 -3.94
CA TRP A 104 5.07 -2.21 -4.90
C TRP A 104 5.93 -2.21 -6.17
N MET A 105 7.25 -2.13 -6.01
CA MET A 105 8.17 -2.07 -7.14
C MET A 105 8.07 -3.33 -8.00
N THR A 106 8.00 -4.51 -7.40
CA THR A 106 7.84 -5.77 -8.15
C THR A 106 6.50 -5.83 -8.86
N SER A 107 5.41 -5.45 -8.19
CA SER A 107 4.06 -5.47 -8.77
C SER A 107 3.93 -4.51 -9.96
N VAL A 108 4.36 -3.25 -9.81
CA VAL A 108 4.31 -2.26 -10.89
C VAL A 108 5.22 -2.67 -12.05
N THR A 109 6.44 -3.14 -11.76
CA THR A 109 7.36 -3.62 -12.80
C THR A 109 6.76 -4.79 -13.55
N ALA A 110 6.17 -5.76 -12.85
CA ALA A 110 5.51 -6.91 -13.48
C ALA A 110 4.33 -6.48 -14.35
N ILE A 111 3.48 -5.56 -13.88
CA ILE A 111 2.35 -5.01 -14.67
C ILE A 111 2.86 -4.30 -15.93
N CYS A 112 3.86 -3.43 -15.80
CA CYS A 112 4.45 -2.72 -16.93
C CYS A 112 5.10 -3.67 -17.94
N LEU A 113 5.87 -4.66 -17.46
CA LEU A 113 6.49 -5.69 -18.31
C LEU A 113 5.43 -6.54 -19.00
N LEU A 114 4.32 -6.87 -18.34
CA LEU A 114 3.23 -7.63 -18.95
C LEU A 114 2.56 -6.82 -20.06
N LEU A 115 2.24 -5.55 -19.82
CA LEU A 115 1.67 -4.67 -20.83
C LEU A 115 2.62 -4.47 -22.02
N TRP A 116 3.92 -4.39 -21.76
CA TRP A 116 4.95 -4.25 -22.79
C TRP A 116 5.26 -5.56 -23.54
N ALA A 117 5.29 -6.71 -22.87
CA ALA A 117 5.57 -7.99 -23.52
C ALA A 117 4.39 -8.45 -24.38
N PHE A 118 3.17 -8.07 -24.00
CA PHE A 118 1.93 -8.54 -24.62
C PHE A 118 1.11 -7.40 -25.22
N HIS A 119 1.73 -6.61 -26.10
CA HIS A 119 1.00 -5.60 -26.89
C HIS A 119 -0.13 -6.29 -27.69
N GLY A 120 -1.36 -5.78 -27.58
CA GLY A 120 -2.53 -6.33 -28.28
C GLY A 120 -3.19 -7.54 -27.60
N LEU A 121 -2.84 -7.83 -26.34
CA LEU A 121 -3.52 -8.80 -25.48
C LEU A 121 -4.90 -8.27 -25.07
N THR A 122 -5.95 -8.93 -25.55
CA THR A 122 -7.34 -8.68 -25.14
C THR A 122 -7.73 -9.60 -23.98
N LEU A 123 -8.83 -9.29 -23.30
CA LEU A 123 -9.36 -10.19 -22.25
C LEU A 123 -9.68 -11.59 -22.79
N GLN A 124 -10.13 -11.68 -24.04
CA GLN A 124 -10.46 -12.94 -24.69
C GLN A 124 -9.22 -13.75 -25.05
N LYS A 125 -8.15 -13.09 -25.53
CA LYS A 125 -6.85 -13.73 -25.75
C LYS A 125 -6.23 -14.19 -24.42
N LEU A 126 -6.39 -13.41 -23.36
CA LEU A 126 -5.96 -13.80 -22.03
C LEU A 126 -6.78 -15.01 -21.51
N ASP A 127 -8.10 -15.02 -21.72
CA ASP A 127 -8.98 -16.15 -21.37
C ASP A 127 -8.59 -17.43 -22.13
N TYR A 128 -8.22 -17.32 -23.41
CA TYR A 128 -7.63 -18.42 -24.17
C TYR A 128 -6.33 -18.92 -23.53
N LEU A 129 -5.36 -18.02 -23.26
CA LEU A 129 -4.06 -18.37 -22.67
C LEU A 129 -4.16 -18.98 -21.27
N ILE A 130 -5.20 -18.62 -20.52
CA ILE A 130 -5.40 -19.10 -19.15
C ILE A 130 -6.20 -20.42 -19.12
N GLY A 131 -7.25 -20.48 -19.94
CA GLY A 131 -8.25 -21.54 -19.88
C GLY A 131 -8.08 -22.64 -20.92
N ALA A 132 -7.72 -22.26 -22.16
CA ALA A 132 -7.77 -23.13 -23.34
C ALA A 132 -6.39 -23.50 -23.90
N ASP A 133 -5.34 -22.75 -23.54
CA ASP A 133 -3.93 -23.06 -23.76
C ASP A 133 -3.58 -24.47 -23.24
N GLY A 134 -2.91 -25.23 -24.12
CA GLY A 134 -2.25 -26.49 -23.75
C GLY A 134 -3.15 -27.70 -23.56
N LEU A 135 -4.47 -27.59 -23.75
CA LEU A 135 -5.37 -28.75 -23.78
C LEU A 135 -5.39 -29.34 -25.20
N GLY A 136 -4.36 -30.12 -25.53
CA GLY A 136 -4.27 -30.83 -26.81
C GLY A 136 -5.60 -31.50 -27.18
N ALA A 137 -6.21 -31.05 -28.29
CA ALA A 137 -7.40 -31.60 -28.98
C ALA A 137 -8.68 -31.91 -28.18
N ARG A 138 -8.70 -31.85 -26.83
CA ARG A 138 -9.79 -32.37 -25.98
C ARG A 138 -9.96 -31.55 -24.70
N ALA A 139 -10.24 -30.25 -24.82
CA ALA A 139 -10.51 -29.42 -23.66
C ALA A 139 -11.84 -29.83 -23.00
N LEU A 140 -11.76 -30.49 -21.84
CA LEU A 140 -12.93 -30.73 -21.00
C LEU A 140 -13.40 -29.40 -20.42
N PRO A 141 -14.66 -28.97 -20.66
CA PRO A 141 -15.23 -27.74 -20.11
C PRO A 141 -14.99 -27.58 -18.61
N ALA A 142 -15.10 -28.67 -17.85
CA ALA A 142 -14.82 -28.70 -16.41
C ALA A 142 -13.41 -28.19 -16.06
N VAL A 143 -12.38 -28.65 -16.80
CA VAL A 143 -10.99 -28.25 -16.57
C VAL A 143 -10.79 -26.78 -16.90
N VAL A 144 -11.38 -26.32 -18.00
CA VAL A 144 -11.32 -24.92 -18.42
C VAL A 144 -11.96 -24.01 -17.36
N LEU A 145 -13.17 -24.34 -16.89
CA LEU A 145 -13.85 -23.62 -15.81
C LEU A 145 -13.00 -23.55 -14.53
N LEU A 146 -12.42 -24.67 -14.10
CA LEU A 146 -11.61 -24.73 -12.88
C LEU A 146 -10.31 -23.91 -12.99
N LYS A 147 -9.60 -24.00 -14.13
CA LYS A 147 -8.42 -23.16 -14.40
C LYS A 147 -8.79 -21.69 -14.30
N ARG A 148 -9.81 -21.26 -15.06
CA ARG A 148 -10.28 -19.86 -15.06
C ARG A 148 -10.60 -19.37 -13.66
N GLY A 149 -11.28 -20.19 -12.86
CA GLY A 149 -11.61 -19.86 -11.48
C GLY A 149 -10.40 -19.68 -10.58
N LEU A 150 -9.38 -20.55 -10.71
CA LEU A 150 -8.15 -20.44 -9.94
C LEU A 150 -7.40 -19.14 -10.26
N TYR A 151 -7.27 -18.79 -11.53
CA TYR A 151 -6.64 -17.54 -11.94
C TYR A 151 -7.44 -16.32 -11.51
N ALA A 152 -8.77 -16.34 -11.65
CA ALA A 152 -9.65 -15.27 -11.17
C ALA A 152 -9.53 -15.08 -9.65
N ALA A 153 -9.42 -16.16 -8.88
CA ALA A 153 -9.22 -16.11 -7.43
C ALA A 153 -7.87 -15.51 -7.05
N GLY A 154 -6.79 -15.91 -7.74
CA GLY A 154 -5.46 -15.34 -7.56
C GLY A 154 -5.45 -13.84 -7.89
N LEU A 155 -6.07 -13.45 -9.01
CA LEU A 155 -6.11 -12.07 -9.46
C LEU A 155 -6.98 -11.19 -8.55
N ALA A 156 -8.13 -11.68 -8.07
CA ALA A 156 -8.96 -10.98 -7.08
C ALA A 156 -8.19 -10.73 -5.77
N SER A 157 -7.47 -11.75 -5.28
CA SER A 157 -6.63 -11.63 -4.08
C SER A 157 -5.50 -10.61 -4.27
N PHE A 158 -4.80 -10.69 -5.40
CA PHE A 158 -3.74 -9.76 -5.77
C PHE A 158 -4.25 -8.33 -5.89
N LEU A 159 -5.34 -8.10 -6.64
CA LEU A 159 -5.93 -6.78 -6.83
C LEU A 159 -6.41 -6.17 -5.50
N CYS A 160 -6.94 -6.97 -4.58
CA CYS A 160 -7.29 -6.50 -3.24
C CYS A 160 -6.05 -5.96 -2.49
N LEU A 161 -4.94 -6.69 -2.49
CA LEU A 161 -3.69 -6.28 -1.84
C LEU A 161 -3.04 -5.08 -2.53
N PHE A 162 -2.95 -5.13 -3.86
CA PHE A 162 -2.33 -4.10 -4.68
C PHE A 162 -3.10 -2.77 -4.57
N ALA A 163 -4.43 -2.81 -4.68
CA ALA A 163 -5.26 -1.61 -4.52
C ALA A 163 -5.18 -1.07 -3.10
N HIS A 164 -5.11 -1.91 -2.07
CA HIS A 164 -4.87 -1.45 -0.70
C HIS A 164 -3.53 -0.72 -0.55
N ASP A 165 -2.43 -1.27 -1.08
CA ASP A 165 -1.12 -0.59 -1.03
C ASP A 165 -1.16 0.74 -1.81
N MET A 166 -1.80 0.76 -2.98
CA MET A 166 -2.00 1.98 -3.76
C MET A 166 -2.80 3.04 -2.98
N GLY A 167 -3.92 2.66 -2.38
CA GLY A 167 -4.75 3.56 -1.57
C GLY A 167 -4.00 4.09 -0.36
N TYR A 168 -3.16 3.25 0.26
CA TYR A 168 -2.30 3.66 1.36
C TYR A 168 -1.28 4.72 0.93
N ARG A 169 -0.60 4.50 -0.19
CA ARG A 169 0.37 5.46 -0.76
C ARG A 169 -0.29 6.76 -1.18
N LEU A 170 -1.49 6.70 -1.73
CA LEU A 170 -2.29 7.88 -2.04
C LEU A 170 -2.55 8.68 -0.76
N ARG A 171 -2.94 8.03 0.33
CA ARG A 171 -3.11 8.68 1.63
C ARG A 171 -1.82 9.34 2.13
N GLU A 172 -0.69 8.64 2.10
CA GLU A 172 0.62 9.22 2.48
C GLU A 172 0.92 10.48 1.68
N ALA A 173 0.73 10.43 0.36
CA ALA A 173 0.92 11.60 -0.50
C ALA A 173 -0.02 12.75 -0.12
N LEU A 174 -1.31 12.46 0.13
CA LEU A 174 -2.29 13.47 0.53
C LEU A 174 -1.95 14.12 1.88
N VAL A 175 -1.45 13.35 2.86
CA VAL A 175 -0.94 13.88 4.14
C VAL A 175 0.28 14.77 3.90
N ASP A 176 1.25 14.29 3.10
CA ASP A 176 2.49 15.02 2.81
C ASP A 176 2.25 16.35 2.08
N PHE A 177 1.21 16.40 1.24
CA PHE A 177 0.76 17.64 0.58
C PHE A 177 -0.11 18.53 1.48
N GLY A 178 -0.50 18.07 2.67
CA GLY A 178 -1.36 18.80 3.59
C GLY A 178 -2.83 18.85 3.16
N VAL A 179 -3.26 17.96 2.28
CA VAL A 179 -4.66 17.84 1.83
C VAL A 179 -5.53 17.21 2.92
N ILE A 180 -4.97 16.29 3.69
CA ILE A 180 -5.63 15.62 4.83
C ILE A 180 -4.75 15.72 6.08
N GLY A 181 -5.38 15.80 7.26
CA GLY A 181 -4.68 15.91 8.54
C GLY A 181 -3.96 14.62 8.96
N GLU A 182 -2.92 14.75 9.78
CA GLU A 182 -2.29 13.59 10.44
C GLU A 182 -3.20 13.12 11.59
N ASP A 183 -3.64 11.86 11.58
CA ASP A 183 -4.38 11.30 12.72
C ASP A 183 -3.45 11.23 13.94
N GLU A 184 -3.86 11.83 15.07
CA GLU A 184 -3.11 11.88 16.32
C GLU A 184 -2.67 10.47 16.81
N GLU A 185 -3.42 9.43 16.45
CA GLU A 185 -3.17 8.03 16.82
C GLU A 185 -1.82 7.49 16.30
N ARG A 186 -1.28 8.05 15.21
CA ARG A 186 0.07 7.72 14.70
C ARG A 186 1.18 8.15 15.67
N THR A 187 0.94 9.20 16.46
CA THR A 187 1.95 9.78 17.37
C THR A 187 2.05 9.06 18.71
N SER A 188 0.99 8.39 19.16
CA SER A 188 0.92 7.79 20.50
C SER A 188 1.65 6.45 20.58
N ARG A 189 1.67 5.67 19.49
CA ARG A 189 2.26 4.32 19.44
C ARG A 189 3.76 4.30 19.18
N GLU A 190 4.31 5.39 18.67
CA GLU A 190 5.73 5.54 18.32
C GLU A 190 6.56 6.16 19.46
N LYS A 191 5.95 6.47 20.62
CA LYS A 191 6.71 6.84 21.82
C LYS A 191 7.55 5.63 22.26
N PRO A 192 8.90 5.67 22.16
CA PRO A 192 9.70 4.61 22.76
C PRO A 192 9.36 4.57 24.25
N ARG A 193 8.99 3.39 24.76
CA ARG A 193 8.86 3.23 26.21
C ARG A 193 10.23 3.55 26.79
N PRO A 194 10.35 4.47 27.77
CA PRO A 194 11.63 4.74 28.40
C PRO A 194 12.19 3.40 28.89
N PHE A 195 13.42 3.10 28.48
CA PHE A 195 14.13 1.91 28.92
C PHE A 195 14.19 1.96 30.45
N LYS A 196 13.37 1.14 31.12
CA LYS A 196 13.47 0.95 32.56
C LYS A 196 14.75 0.17 32.81
N SER A 197 15.88 0.87 32.99
CA SER A 197 17.06 0.26 33.57
C SER A 197 16.67 -0.26 34.95
N LYS A 198 16.51 -1.59 35.07
CA LYS A 198 16.37 -2.23 36.37
C LYS A 198 17.58 -1.86 37.21
N GLY A 199 17.31 -1.31 38.39
CA GLY A 199 18.31 -0.77 39.29
C GLY A 199 19.42 -1.76 39.58
N TRP A 200 20.65 -1.28 39.43
CA TRP A 200 21.78 -1.77 40.18
C TRP A 200 22.16 -0.68 41.19
N SER A 201 21.50 -0.68 42.35
CA SER A 201 22.02 0.03 43.51
C SER A 201 23.09 -0.86 44.16
N ARG A 202 24.38 -0.55 43.97
CA ARG A 202 25.45 -1.05 44.84
C ARG A 202 26.06 0.11 45.61
N ARG A 203 25.57 0.22 46.84
CA ARG A 203 26.28 0.51 48.10
C ARG A 203 27.82 0.56 47.95
N ILE A 204 28.40 1.74 48.10
CA ILE A 204 29.79 1.95 48.58
C ILE A 204 29.74 3.10 49.60
N THR A 205 29.77 2.66 50.85
CA THR A 205 30.27 3.27 52.11
C THR A 205 30.04 4.74 52.44
N ASP A 206 29.36 4.90 53.59
CA ASP A 206 29.45 6.00 54.56
C ASP A 206 30.88 6.30 55.02
N ASP A 207 30.99 7.48 55.65
CA ASP A 207 32.01 7.97 56.59
C ASP A 207 33.25 8.65 55.99
N LEU A 208 33.22 10.00 55.99
CA LEU A 208 34.12 10.86 56.78
C LEU A 208 33.89 12.36 56.48
N ASP A 209 33.80 13.16 57.53
CA ASP A 209 33.78 14.64 57.56
C ASP A 209 34.50 15.07 58.87
N PRO A 210 34.97 16.33 59.07
CA PRO A 210 36.07 17.09 58.44
C PRO A 210 37.09 17.54 59.57
N PRO A 211 37.99 18.59 59.49
CA PRO A 211 37.75 20.04 59.21
C PRO A 211 38.89 20.68 58.34
N GLY A 212 38.97 21.93 57.90
CA GLY A 212 38.29 23.23 58.03
C GLY A 212 39.34 24.33 57.72
N ALA A 213 39.01 25.37 56.95
CA ALA A 213 39.65 26.70 56.96
C ALA A 213 38.90 27.71 56.06
N GLU A 214 38.64 28.87 56.65
CA GLU A 214 37.97 30.10 56.19
C GLU A 214 38.78 30.79 55.05
N GLU A 215 38.34 31.80 54.28
CA GLU A 215 37.49 32.97 54.52
C GLU A 215 37.34 33.76 53.18
N GLY A 216 36.25 34.52 52.99
CA GLY A 216 36.27 35.76 52.17
C GLY A 216 35.40 35.86 50.90
N GLY A 217 34.43 36.80 50.90
CA GLY A 217 33.99 37.49 49.68
C GLY A 217 32.49 37.67 49.47
N PHE A 218 31.90 38.69 50.09
CA PHE A 218 30.54 39.18 49.81
C PHE A 218 30.46 39.95 48.48
N GLY A 219 29.51 39.56 47.61
CA GLY A 219 28.68 40.48 46.83
C GLY A 219 29.22 41.06 45.51
N HIS A 220 28.90 40.40 44.39
CA HIS A 220 28.50 41.11 43.16
C HIS A 220 27.37 40.35 42.46
N ARG A 221 26.15 40.91 42.57
CA ARG A 221 24.94 40.50 41.86
C ARG A 221 25.07 40.95 40.40
N GLY A 222 25.57 40.08 39.53
CA GLY A 222 25.30 40.14 38.08
C GLY A 222 24.03 39.36 37.81
N ALA A 223 22.89 40.05 37.70
CA ALA A 223 21.61 39.42 37.40
C ALA A 223 21.65 38.78 36.01
N ALA A 224 21.66 37.44 35.96
CA ALA A 224 21.24 36.70 34.77
C ALA A 224 19.72 36.88 34.57
N PRO A 225 19.22 37.07 33.34
CA PRO A 225 17.78 37.19 33.12
C PRO A 225 17.08 35.85 33.39
N PRO A 226 15.81 35.86 33.84
CA PRO A 226 15.06 34.64 34.10
C PRO A 226 14.80 33.87 32.80
N TRP A 227 14.80 32.55 32.91
CA TRP A 227 14.39 31.62 31.86
C TRP A 227 13.01 32.00 31.27
N GLY A 228 12.90 32.02 29.94
CA GLY A 228 11.61 31.83 29.27
C GLY A 228 11.20 32.81 28.18
N ALA A 229 12.03 33.78 27.77
CA ALA A 229 11.78 34.54 26.54
C ALA A 229 12.64 33.96 25.41
N PRO A 230 12.06 33.57 24.25
CA PRO A 230 12.88 33.19 23.11
C PRO A 230 13.75 34.39 22.74
N SER A 231 15.04 34.16 22.48
CA SER A 231 15.88 35.21 21.91
C SER A 231 15.22 35.73 20.63
N SER A 232 15.41 37.01 20.30
CA SER A 232 14.79 37.57 19.09
C SER A 232 15.15 36.77 17.81
N GLU A 233 16.29 36.08 17.86
CA GLU A 233 16.80 35.21 16.81
C GLU A 233 16.08 33.87 16.75
N GLU A 234 15.83 33.21 17.89
CA GLU A 234 15.01 32.00 17.94
C GLU A 234 13.58 32.27 17.44
N ALA A 235 13.00 33.40 17.80
CA ALA A 235 11.67 33.78 17.32
C ALA A 235 11.64 33.97 15.79
N ARG A 236 12.70 34.57 15.21
CA ARG A 236 12.87 34.70 13.75
C ARG A 236 13.09 33.35 13.07
N ALA A 237 13.87 32.45 13.67
CA ALA A 237 14.07 31.09 13.16
C ALA A 237 12.75 30.30 13.17
N ARG A 238 11.95 30.40 14.24
CA ARG A 238 10.63 29.78 14.32
C ARG A 238 9.65 30.37 13.29
N ALA A 239 9.66 31.68 13.08
CA ALA A 239 8.86 32.34 12.05
C ALA A 239 9.27 31.91 10.63
N THR A 240 10.58 31.77 10.39
CA THR A 240 11.13 31.27 9.11
C THR A 240 10.67 29.84 8.83
N LEU A 241 10.63 28.99 9.85
CA LEU A 241 10.11 27.63 9.75
C LEU A 241 8.58 27.53 9.84
N GLY A 242 7.86 28.61 10.17
CA GLY A 242 6.40 28.62 10.32
C GLY A 242 5.91 27.79 11.50
N VAL A 243 6.69 27.70 12.58
CA VAL A 243 6.39 26.90 13.78
C VAL A 243 6.11 27.78 15.00
N GLY A 244 5.24 27.30 15.91
CA GLY A 244 4.89 28.03 17.13
C GLY A 244 6.05 28.14 18.12
N SER A 245 5.93 29.06 19.09
CA SER A 245 6.97 29.34 20.11
C SER A 245 7.37 28.12 20.93
N ASN A 246 6.44 27.17 21.12
CA ASN A 246 6.63 25.94 21.89
C ASN A 246 6.83 24.70 21.00
N ALA A 247 7.19 24.90 19.73
CA ALA A 247 7.39 23.79 18.81
C ALA A 247 8.49 22.85 19.30
N SER A 248 8.14 21.57 19.37
CA SER A 248 9.07 20.50 19.69
C SER A 248 10.12 20.34 18.58
N ARG A 249 11.28 19.76 18.93
CA ARG A 249 12.34 19.38 17.98
C ARG A 249 11.81 18.65 16.73
N ARG A 250 10.81 17.78 16.90
CA ARG A 250 10.20 17.02 15.80
C ARG A 250 9.35 17.89 14.87
N GLU A 251 8.63 18.87 15.42
CA GLU A 251 7.84 19.83 14.63
C GLU A 251 8.75 20.75 13.82
N ILE A 252 9.87 21.18 14.42
CA ILE A 252 10.93 21.95 13.75
C ILE A 252 11.50 21.14 12.56
N GLU A 253 11.85 19.87 12.76
CA GLU A 253 12.37 19.00 11.68
C GLU A 253 11.32 18.70 10.58
N ARG A 254 10.04 18.56 10.95
CA ARG A 254 8.95 18.37 9.98
C ARG A 254 8.73 19.61 9.13
N ALA A 255 8.63 20.78 9.77
CA ALA A 255 8.44 22.05 9.10
C ALA A 255 9.61 22.39 8.18
N TYR A 256 10.84 22.16 8.65
CA TYR A 256 12.05 22.28 7.85
C TYR A 256 12.01 21.37 6.61
N ARG A 257 11.69 20.08 6.74
CA ARG A 257 11.64 19.16 5.58
C ARG A 257 10.59 19.57 4.55
N SER A 258 9.40 19.96 5.02
CA SER A 258 8.30 20.42 4.14
C SER A 258 8.67 21.69 3.39
N GLN A 259 9.24 22.68 4.09
CA GLN A 259 9.65 23.94 3.48
C GLN A 259 10.87 23.79 2.57
N MET A 260 11.85 22.97 2.96
CA MET A 260 13.05 22.72 2.16
C MET A 260 12.71 22.04 0.84
N LYS A 261 11.76 21.09 0.83
CA LYS A 261 11.29 20.44 -0.41
C LYS A 261 10.71 21.43 -1.42
N ARG A 262 10.09 22.51 -0.95
CA ARG A 262 9.53 23.60 -1.79
C ARG A 262 10.57 24.65 -2.19
N ALA A 263 11.60 24.84 -1.36
CA ALA A 263 12.63 25.84 -1.56
C ALA A 263 13.90 25.30 -2.25
N HIS A 264 13.99 23.99 -2.50
CA HIS A 264 15.20 23.37 -3.03
C HIS A 264 15.55 23.91 -4.44
N PRO A 265 16.81 24.30 -4.70
CA PRO A 265 17.25 24.81 -6.01
C PRO A 265 16.96 23.85 -7.17
N ASP A 266 17.13 22.55 -6.94
CA ASP A 266 16.86 21.49 -7.94
C ASP A 266 15.38 21.40 -8.37
N HIS A 267 14.46 22.06 -7.66
CA HIS A 267 13.04 22.12 -7.99
C HIS A 267 12.58 23.55 -8.35
N GLY A 268 13.51 24.44 -8.71
CA GLY A 268 13.22 25.83 -9.08
C GLY A 268 13.05 26.78 -7.89
N GLY A 269 13.45 26.37 -6.69
CA GLY A 269 13.47 27.23 -5.50
C GLY A 269 14.71 28.14 -5.42
N SER A 270 14.68 29.15 -4.57
CA SER A 270 15.82 30.07 -4.41
C SER A 270 16.86 29.55 -3.41
N VAL A 271 18.13 29.64 -3.80
CA VAL A 271 19.29 29.28 -2.95
C VAL A 271 19.26 30.05 -1.62
N GLU A 272 18.89 31.33 -1.67
CA GLU A 272 18.75 32.18 -0.48
C GLU A 272 17.70 31.66 0.49
N ARG A 273 16.56 31.16 0.00
CA ARG A 273 15.50 30.61 0.84
C ARG A 273 15.89 29.27 1.44
N ALA A 274 16.58 28.41 0.69
CA ALA A 274 17.13 27.18 1.22
C ALA A 274 18.17 27.45 2.32
N ALA A 275 19.07 28.42 2.11
CA ALA A 275 20.04 28.83 3.13
C ALA A 275 19.37 29.37 4.40
N ALA A 276 18.33 30.19 4.27
CA ALA A 276 17.57 30.70 5.42
C ALA A 276 16.88 29.58 6.23
N LEU A 277 16.34 28.57 5.55
CA LEU A 277 15.73 27.40 6.21
C LEU A 277 16.76 26.53 6.93
N ASN A 278 17.96 26.36 6.37
CA ASN A 278 19.08 25.66 7.02
C ASN A 278 19.52 26.39 8.29
N ALA A 279 19.78 27.69 8.19
CA ALA A 279 20.17 28.52 9.33
C ALA A 279 19.11 28.50 10.45
N ALA A 280 17.83 28.55 10.09
CA ALA A 280 16.74 28.48 11.08
C ALA A 280 16.66 27.12 11.78
N ARG A 281 16.91 26.02 11.06
CA ARG A 281 16.97 24.67 11.65
C ARG A 281 18.16 24.55 12.60
N ASP A 282 19.35 24.94 12.16
CA ASP A 282 20.58 24.76 12.92
C ASP A 282 20.53 25.57 14.23
N MET A 283 20.01 26.81 14.16
CA MET A 283 19.74 27.65 15.33
C MET A 283 18.78 27.00 16.34
N LEU A 284 17.69 26.39 15.87
CA LEU A 284 16.68 25.80 16.77
C LEU A 284 17.04 24.41 17.28
N LEU A 285 17.97 23.72 16.62
CA LEU A 285 18.41 22.37 16.99
C LEU A 285 19.81 22.34 17.62
N GLY A 286 20.46 23.49 17.74
CA GLY A 286 21.77 23.66 18.38
C GLY A 286 22.89 22.92 17.63
N LYS A 287 22.92 23.05 16.30
CA LYS A 287 23.98 22.48 15.45
C LYS A 287 24.93 23.55 14.93
#